data_AF-A0A672NCC0-F1
#
_entry.id   AF-A0A672NCC0-F1
#
_cell.length_a   1.000
_cell.length_b   1.000
_cell.length_c   1.000
_cell.angle_alpha   90.00
_cell.angle_beta   90.00
_cell.angle_gamma   90.00
#
_symmetry.space_group_name_H-M   'P 1'
#
loop_
_entity.id
_entity.type
_entity.pdbx_description
1 polymer ?
#
loop_
_entity_poly.entity_id
_entity_poly.type
_entity_poly.pdbx_seq_one_letter_code
_entity_poly.pdbx_strand_id
1 'polypeptide(L)'
;CYHTAAVSIDIGRVVFSSCTSAAEALSRDSNPVVFFDITIDDEHAGRIVMELFAHIVPRTAENFRALCTGEMGFGYRQSIFHRIIPDFVCQGGDITNQNGTGAKSIYGAKFEDESFEVRHTGPGLLSMANRGRDTNSSQFFITLKKAEHLDFKHVAFGFVKDGMDVVRRIGELGTKDGKPTETITISDCGQIFLSCSMFEIVFPELLLNQGSVLRTSR
;
A
#
# COMPACT_ATOMS: atom_id res chain seq x y z
N CYS A 1 -19.74 4.63 2.32
CA CYS A 1 -20.54 4.30 3.51
C CYS A 1 -19.64 4.30 4.73
N TYR A 2 -19.46 5.45 5.37
CA TYR A 2 -18.93 5.51 6.73
C TYR A 2 -20.14 5.74 7.62
N HIS A 3 -20.79 4.66 8.04
CA HIS A 3 -21.78 4.73 9.09
C HIS A 3 -21.08 4.43 10.41
N THR A 4 -21.33 5.29 11.38
CA THR A 4 -21.03 5.11 12.80
C THR A 4 -21.20 3.64 13.21
N ALA A 5 -20.15 3.07 13.81
CA ALA A 5 -20.21 1.72 14.36
C ALA A 5 -21.39 1.64 15.33
N ALA A 6 -22.42 0.89 14.97
CA ALA A 6 -23.51 0.56 15.88
C ALA A 6 -22.96 -0.47 16.87
N VAL A 7 -22.77 -0.05 18.12
CA VAL A 7 -22.46 -0.95 19.23
C VAL A 7 -23.77 -1.61 19.64
N SER A 8 -24.11 -2.74 19.03
CA SER A 8 -25.16 -3.62 19.55
C SER A 8 -24.56 -4.47 20.65
N ILE A 9 -24.90 -4.15 21.90
CA ILE A 9 -24.52 -4.95 23.07
C ILE A 9 -25.53 -6.10 23.18
N ASP A 10 -25.23 -7.24 22.55
CA ASP A 10 -25.85 -8.51 22.91
C ASP A 10 -24.98 -9.21 23.95
N ILE A 11 -25.62 -9.57 25.06
CA ILE A 11 -25.00 -10.18 26.25
C ILE A 11 -24.26 -11.47 25.82
N GLY A 12 -22.92 -11.43 25.86
CA GLY A 12 -22.08 -12.63 25.86
C GLY A 12 -21.17 -12.85 24.65
N ARG A 13 -21.15 -11.98 23.63
CA ARG A 13 -20.16 -12.09 22.54
C ARG A 13 -19.84 -10.72 21.96
N VAL A 14 -18.65 -10.19 22.24
CA VAL A 14 -18.12 -9.03 21.51
C VAL A 14 -17.85 -9.50 20.07
N VAL A 15 -18.80 -9.26 19.17
CA VAL A 15 -18.59 -9.44 17.74
C VAL A 15 -17.89 -8.19 17.24
N PHE A 16 -16.57 -8.22 17.17
CA PHE A 16 -15.82 -7.25 16.39
C PHE A 16 -16.17 -7.47 14.92
N SER A 17 -17.13 -6.71 14.40
CA SER A 17 -17.32 -6.58 12.96
C SER A 17 -16.18 -5.71 12.42
N SER A 18 -14.98 -6.28 12.22
CA SER A 18 -13.97 -5.59 11.42
C SER A 18 -14.49 -5.57 9.98
N CYS A 19 -14.93 -4.40 9.51
CA CYS A 19 -15.12 -4.16 8.09
C CYS A 19 -13.74 -4.05 7.44
N THR A 20 -13.04 -5.19 7.37
CA THR A 20 -11.78 -5.34 6.65
C THR A 20 -12.05 -5.08 5.18
N SER A 21 -11.24 -4.26 4.53
CA SER A 21 -11.41 -4.00 3.10
C SER A 21 -11.12 -5.28 2.30
N ALA A 22 -11.69 -5.39 1.10
CA ALA A 22 -11.41 -6.54 0.22
C ALA A 22 -9.92 -6.68 -0.11
N ALA A 23 -9.18 -5.56 -0.13
CA ALA A 23 -7.74 -5.54 -0.34
C ALA A 23 -6.98 -6.04 0.90
N GLU A 24 -7.37 -5.62 2.10
CA GLU A 24 -6.77 -6.10 3.36
C GLU A 24 -6.98 -7.60 3.58
N ALA A 25 -8.08 -8.17 3.09
CA ALA A 25 -8.31 -9.62 3.15
C ALA A 25 -7.29 -10.45 2.34
N LEU A 26 -6.59 -9.81 1.39
CA LEU A 26 -5.51 -10.42 0.61
C LEU A 26 -4.13 -10.29 1.28
N SER A 27 -4.04 -9.65 2.45
CA SER A 27 -2.77 -9.45 3.14
C SER A 27 -2.13 -10.78 3.55
N ARG A 28 -0.79 -10.85 3.49
CA ARG A 28 0.02 -12.01 3.88
C ARG A 28 1.30 -11.52 4.55
N ASP A 29 1.73 -12.20 5.62
CA ASP A 29 2.96 -11.83 6.34
C ASP A 29 4.22 -11.91 5.47
N SER A 30 4.21 -12.74 4.43
CA SER A 30 5.30 -12.87 3.45
C SER A 30 5.34 -11.75 2.41
N ASN A 31 4.31 -10.91 2.32
CA ASN A 31 4.27 -9.83 1.34
C ASN A 31 5.28 -8.74 1.71
N PRO A 32 6.04 -8.21 0.73
CA PRO A 32 6.88 -7.05 0.96
C PRO A 32 6.05 -5.84 1.39
N VAL A 33 6.58 -5.08 2.35
CA VAL A 33 6.04 -3.78 2.77
C VAL A 33 7.03 -2.70 2.35
N VAL A 34 6.54 -1.66 1.68
CA VAL A 34 7.33 -0.53 1.21
C VAL A 34 6.73 0.78 1.72
N PHE A 35 7.50 1.87 1.66
CA PHE A 35 7.03 3.17 2.09
C PHE A 35 7.44 4.29 1.12
N PHE A 36 6.65 5.36 1.15
CA PHE A 36 6.99 6.67 0.59
C PHE A 36 6.89 7.72 1.68
N ASP A 37 7.93 8.52 1.86
CA ASP A 37 7.86 9.82 2.53
C ASP A 37 7.52 10.87 1.48
N ILE A 38 6.51 11.68 1.77
CA ILE A 38 5.94 12.65 0.83
C ILE A 38 6.29 14.06 1.28
N THR A 39 6.74 14.88 0.35
CA THR A 39 6.73 16.34 0.47
C THR A 39 5.72 16.96 -0.49
N ILE A 40 5.15 18.08 -0.07
CA ILE A 40 4.28 18.94 -0.88
C ILE A 40 4.92 20.32 -0.86
N ASP A 41 5.33 20.84 -2.02
CA ASP A 41 6.13 22.07 -2.15
C ASP A 41 7.31 22.11 -1.16
N ASP A 42 8.05 21.00 -1.09
CA ASP A 42 9.21 20.76 -0.21
C ASP A 42 8.93 20.69 1.30
N GLU A 43 7.66 20.81 1.73
CA GLU A 43 7.25 20.59 3.12
C GLU A 43 6.83 19.14 3.37
N HIS A 44 7.29 18.54 4.47
CA HIS A 44 6.96 17.16 4.83
C HIS A 44 5.46 16.99 5.09
N ALA A 45 4.82 16.12 4.30
CA ALA A 45 3.38 15.89 4.33
C ALA A 45 2.97 14.60 5.05
N GLY A 46 3.88 13.63 5.18
CA GLY A 46 3.64 12.36 5.87
C GLY A 46 4.20 11.15 5.13
N ARG A 47 3.95 9.97 5.70
CA ARG A 47 4.40 8.68 5.16
C ARG A 47 3.22 7.85 4.68
N ILE A 48 3.38 7.20 3.53
CA ILE A 48 2.46 6.18 3.01
C ILE A 48 3.16 4.84 3.12
N VAL A 49 2.53 3.87 3.80
CA VAL A 49 3.03 2.49 3.92
C VAL A 49 2.14 1.59 3.09
N MET A 50 2.75 0.74 2.26
CA MET A 50 2.05 -0.06 1.27
C MET A 50 2.51 -1.51 1.35
N GLU A 51 1.56 -2.43 1.29
CA GLU A 51 1.84 -3.86 1.18
C GLU A 51 1.63 -4.32 -0.27
N LEU A 52 2.58 -5.10 -0.79
CA LEU A 52 2.60 -5.56 -2.17
C LEU A 52 2.18 -7.03 -2.23
N PHE A 53 1.22 -7.36 -3.08
CA PHE A 53 0.66 -8.71 -3.23
C PHE A 53 1.60 -9.66 -4.00
N ALA A 54 2.83 -9.85 -3.50
CA ALA A 54 3.85 -10.67 -4.14
C ALA A 54 3.44 -12.15 -4.30
N HIS A 55 2.51 -12.64 -3.47
CA HIS A 55 1.93 -13.97 -3.61
C HIS A 55 0.96 -14.12 -4.80
N ILE A 56 0.45 -13.01 -5.36
CA ILE A 56 -0.46 -12.99 -6.53
C ILE A 56 0.28 -12.51 -7.78
N VAL A 57 1.05 -11.43 -7.65
CA VAL A 57 1.77 -10.77 -8.75
C VAL A 57 3.26 -10.55 -8.39
N PRO A 58 4.04 -11.64 -8.25
CA PRO A 58 5.42 -11.58 -7.80
C PRO A 58 6.31 -10.67 -8.66
N ARG A 59 6.16 -10.69 -10.00
CA ARG A 59 7.00 -9.86 -10.88
C ARG A 59 6.66 -8.38 -10.74
N THR A 60 5.38 -8.05 -10.66
CA THR A 60 4.90 -6.67 -10.52
C THR A 60 5.28 -6.09 -9.16
N ALA A 61 5.07 -6.87 -8.09
CA ALA A 61 5.47 -6.51 -6.73
C ALA A 61 6.99 -6.31 -6.64
N GLU A 62 7.79 -7.21 -7.21
CA GLU A 62 9.25 -7.09 -7.19
C GLU A 62 9.75 -5.86 -7.95
N ASN A 63 9.16 -5.55 -9.11
CA ASN A 63 9.47 -4.33 -9.84
C ASN A 63 9.22 -3.08 -8.97
N PHE A 64 8.06 -2.98 -8.33
CA PHE A 64 7.74 -1.83 -7.49
C PHE A 64 8.66 -1.75 -6.26
N ARG A 65 8.93 -2.89 -5.60
CA ARG A 65 9.83 -2.99 -4.44
C ARG A 65 11.24 -2.51 -4.77
N ALA A 66 11.83 -3.03 -5.84
CA ALA A 66 13.19 -2.66 -6.27
C ALA A 66 13.29 -1.19 -6.71
N LEU A 67 12.21 -0.64 -7.29
CA LEU A 67 12.12 0.80 -7.59
C LEU A 67 11.98 1.66 -6.32
N CYS A 68 11.37 1.13 -5.25
CA CYS A 68 11.34 1.81 -3.94
C CYS A 68 12.72 1.82 -3.30
N THR A 69 13.48 0.71 -3.35
CA THR A 69 14.83 0.64 -2.75
C THR A 69 15.89 1.35 -3.58
N GLY A 70 15.67 1.48 -4.89
CA GLY A 70 16.65 2.06 -5.81
C GLY A 70 17.87 1.15 -6.06
N GLU A 71 17.80 -0.13 -5.68
CA GLU A 71 18.92 -1.09 -5.77
C GLU A 71 19.41 -1.32 -7.21
N MET A 72 18.59 -0.98 -8.20
CA MET A 72 18.95 -1.03 -9.63
C MET A 72 19.68 0.23 -10.13
N GLY A 73 19.99 1.19 -9.24
CA GLY A 73 20.61 2.48 -9.57
C GLY A 73 19.63 3.55 -10.07
N PHE A 74 18.33 3.25 -10.09
CA PHE A 74 17.23 4.15 -10.40
C PHE A 74 15.99 3.74 -9.60
N GLY A 75 15.07 4.67 -9.33
CA GLY A 75 13.93 4.39 -8.48
C GLY A 75 12.99 5.58 -8.28
N TYR A 76 12.07 5.45 -7.33
CA TYR A 76 11.02 6.44 -7.06
C TYR A 76 11.47 7.65 -6.25
N ARG A 77 12.61 7.57 -5.56
CA ARG A 77 13.14 8.68 -4.77
C ARG A 77 13.33 9.91 -5.66
N GLN A 78 12.79 11.05 -5.22
CA GLN A 78 12.74 12.32 -5.95
C GLN A 78 11.86 12.33 -7.21
N SER A 79 11.06 11.29 -7.46
CA SER A 79 10.01 11.33 -8.49
C SER A 79 8.73 11.95 -7.94
N ILE A 80 7.84 12.40 -8.83
CA ILE A 80 6.62 13.13 -8.46
C ILE A 80 5.33 12.40 -8.82
N PHE A 81 4.25 12.75 -8.12
CA PHE A 81 2.89 12.48 -8.58
C PHE A 81 2.50 13.52 -9.63
N HIS A 82 2.68 13.19 -10.90
CA HIS A 82 2.50 14.12 -12.02
C HIS A 82 1.04 14.23 -12.49
N ARG A 83 0.16 13.31 -12.07
CA ARG A 83 -1.25 13.31 -12.47
C ARG A 83 -2.18 12.90 -11.33
N ILE A 84 -3.01 13.80 -10.84
CA ILE A 84 -3.96 13.57 -9.74
C ILE A 84 -5.35 14.01 -10.19
N ILE A 85 -6.29 13.07 -10.20
CA ILE A 85 -7.71 13.33 -10.47
C ILE A 85 -8.49 13.09 -9.18
N PRO A 86 -9.09 14.14 -8.59
CA PRO A 86 -9.90 14.02 -7.38
C PRO A 86 -11.00 12.96 -7.54
N ASP A 87 -11.30 12.24 -6.45
CA ASP A 87 -12.26 11.13 -6.42
C ASP A 87 -11.96 9.97 -7.39
N PHE A 88 -10.76 9.89 -7.94
CA PHE A 88 -10.36 8.83 -8.85
C PHE A 88 -9.00 8.23 -8.49
N VAL A 89 -7.90 8.89 -8.81
CA VAL A 89 -6.54 8.33 -8.64
C VAL A 89 -5.47 9.40 -8.44
N CYS A 90 -4.41 9.04 -7.72
CA CYS A 90 -3.13 9.74 -7.66
C CYS A 90 -2.10 8.92 -8.44
N GLN A 91 -1.58 9.43 -9.55
CA GLN A 91 -0.65 8.75 -10.46
C GLN A 91 0.76 9.35 -10.37
N GLY A 92 1.74 8.47 -10.27
CA GLY A 92 3.17 8.81 -10.15
C GLY A 92 4.06 7.78 -10.86
N GLY A 93 5.35 7.80 -10.52
CA GLY A 93 6.30 6.78 -10.99
C GLY A 93 6.85 6.99 -12.40
N ASP A 94 6.70 8.18 -12.98
CA ASP A 94 7.53 8.59 -14.12
C ASP A 94 8.90 9.03 -13.59
N ILE A 95 9.80 8.05 -13.46
CA ILE A 95 11.13 8.22 -12.88
C ILE A 95 12.15 8.80 -13.87
N THR A 96 11.77 9.10 -15.12
CA THR A 96 12.70 9.64 -16.13
C THR A 96 12.34 11.05 -16.55
N ASN A 97 11.07 11.31 -16.89
CA ASN A 97 10.63 12.58 -17.46
C ASN A 97 9.73 13.39 -16.51
N GLN A 98 9.25 12.76 -15.43
CA GLN A 98 8.42 13.37 -14.40
C GLN A 98 7.14 14.05 -14.94
N ASN A 99 6.60 13.59 -16.06
CA ASN A 99 5.43 14.21 -16.71
C ASN A 99 4.46 13.20 -17.34
N GLY A 100 4.67 11.90 -17.10
CA GLY A 100 3.88 10.79 -17.63
C GLY A 100 4.39 10.25 -18.97
N THR A 101 5.36 10.90 -19.61
CA THR A 101 5.90 10.44 -20.90
C THR A 101 6.99 9.38 -20.77
N GLY A 102 7.68 9.35 -19.63
CA GLY A 102 8.77 8.44 -19.32
C GLY A 102 8.35 7.28 -18.41
N ALA A 103 9.11 6.19 -18.44
CA ALA A 103 9.04 5.09 -17.48
C ALA A 103 10.09 4.02 -17.83
N LYS A 104 10.55 3.26 -16.84
CA LYS A 104 11.36 2.06 -17.07
C LYS A 104 11.18 1.07 -15.91
N SER A 105 11.04 -0.21 -16.21
CA SER A 105 11.00 -1.28 -15.21
C SER A 105 12.39 -1.85 -14.94
N ILE A 106 12.50 -2.65 -13.88
CA ILE A 106 13.71 -3.45 -13.63
C ILE A 106 13.94 -4.52 -14.71
N TYR A 107 12.92 -4.85 -15.50
CA TYR A 107 12.97 -5.85 -16.57
C TYR A 107 13.24 -5.25 -17.96
N GLY A 108 13.41 -3.93 -18.07
CA GLY A 108 13.55 -3.22 -19.33
C GLY A 108 12.49 -2.13 -19.52
N ALA A 109 12.18 -1.78 -20.77
CA ALA A 109 11.25 -0.68 -21.06
C ALA A 109 9.81 -0.99 -20.61
N LYS A 110 9.35 -2.23 -20.81
CA LYS A 110 7.98 -2.69 -20.52
C LYS A 110 7.98 -4.15 -20.07
N PHE A 111 6.93 -4.57 -19.36
CA PHE A 111 6.64 -5.96 -19.03
C PHE A 111 5.13 -6.27 -19.10
N GLU A 112 4.80 -7.56 -19.13
CA GLU A 112 3.46 -8.08 -19.37
C GLU A 112 2.46 -7.80 -18.23
N ASP A 113 1.17 -7.90 -18.53
CA ASP A 113 0.11 -7.91 -17.51
C ASP A 113 0.11 -9.27 -16.79
N GLU A 114 0.54 -9.29 -15.53
CA GLU A 114 0.78 -10.54 -14.79
C GLU A 114 -0.50 -11.24 -14.32
N SER A 115 -1.44 -10.51 -13.71
CA SER A 115 -2.75 -11.04 -13.28
C SER A 115 -3.78 -9.91 -13.12
N PHE A 116 -5.05 -10.26 -13.29
CA PHE A 116 -6.21 -9.39 -13.05
C PHE A 116 -7.13 -9.92 -11.95
N GLU A 117 -6.61 -10.77 -11.06
CA GLU A 117 -7.35 -11.36 -9.94
C GLU A 117 -7.84 -10.29 -8.95
N VAL A 118 -6.97 -9.32 -8.65
CA VAL A 118 -7.28 -8.21 -7.75
C VAL A 118 -8.11 -7.15 -8.48
N ARG A 119 -9.27 -6.81 -7.91
CA ARG A 119 -10.23 -5.84 -8.44
C ARG A 119 -10.10 -4.49 -7.75
N HIS A 120 -10.38 -3.40 -8.48
CA HIS A 120 -10.34 -2.03 -7.99
C HIS A 120 -11.58 -1.67 -7.15
N THR A 121 -11.76 -2.39 -6.04
CA THR A 121 -12.99 -2.42 -5.23
C THR A 121 -13.17 -1.21 -4.32
N GLY A 122 -12.13 -0.41 -4.09
CA GLY A 122 -12.17 0.70 -3.16
C GLY A 122 -10.91 1.57 -3.20
N PRO A 123 -10.84 2.59 -2.33
CA PRO A 123 -9.67 3.44 -2.18
C PRO A 123 -8.46 2.67 -1.64
N GLY A 124 -7.26 3.20 -1.88
CA GLY A 124 -6.01 2.69 -1.33
C GLY A 124 -5.39 1.54 -2.12
N LEU A 125 -6.03 1.03 -3.18
CA LEU A 125 -5.38 0.05 -4.05
C LEU A 125 -4.30 0.68 -4.91
N LEU A 126 -3.14 0.00 -4.99
CA LEU A 126 -2.05 0.29 -5.91
C LEU A 126 -2.24 -0.52 -7.19
N SER A 127 -2.03 0.13 -8.34
CA SER A 127 -2.18 -0.53 -9.64
C SER A 127 -1.29 0.10 -10.71
N MET A 128 -0.89 -0.71 -11.69
CA MET A 128 0.04 -0.29 -12.73
C MET A 128 -0.61 0.66 -13.73
N ALA A 129 0.02 1.80 -14.00
CA ALA A 129 -0.33 2.59 -15.16
C ALA A 129 0.31 1.97 -16.42
N ASN A 130 -0.45 1.91 -17.51
CA ASN A 130 0.01 1.36 -18.77
C ASN A 130 -0.55 2.16 -19.95
N ARG A 131 -0.05 1.88 -21.15
CA ARG A 131 -0.49 2.45 -22.43
C ARG A 131 -1.09 1.36 -23.32
N GLY A 132 -1.93 0.53 -22.72
CA GLY A 132 -2.48 -0.67 -23.34
C GLY A 132 -1.83 -1.96 -22.82
N ARG A 133 -2.31 -3.08 -23.33
CA ARG A 133 -1.95 -4.43 -22.89
C ARG A 133 -0.43 -4.65 -22.91
N ASP A 134 0.09 -5.27 -21.85
CA ASP A 134 1.50 -5.68 -21.72
C ASP A 134 2.49 -4.51 -21.85
N THR A 135 2.12 -3.35 -21.29
CA THR A 135 2.97 -2.15 -21.29
C THR A 135 3.26 -1.58 -19.90
N ASN A 136 3.27 -2.44 -18.88
CA ASN A 136 3.61 -2.07 -17.51
C ASN A 136 5.08 -1.64 -17.42
N SER A 137 5.39 -0.72 -16.51
CA SER A 137 6.74 -0.15 -16.37
C SER A 137 6.99 0.33 -14.94
N SER A 138 7.35 1.60 -14.72
CA SER A 138 7.48 2.19 -13.37
C SER A 138 6.27 2.98 -12.92
N GLN A 139 5.42 3.46 -13.85
CA GLN A 139 4.29 4.29 -13.47
C GLN A 139 3.19 3.47 -12.77
N PHE A 140 2.61 4.06 -11.74
CA PHE A 140 1.58 3.46 -10.92
C PHE A 140 0.53 4.51 -10.55
N PHE A 141 -0.60 4.05 -10.04
CA PHE A 141 -1.56 4.92 -9.38
C PHE A 141 -2.11 4.31 -8.09
N ILE A 142 -2.51 5.19 -7.17
CA ILE A 142 -3.24 4.87 -5.95
C ILE A 142 -4.68 5.34 -6.12
N THR A 143 -5.62 4.44 -5.92
CA THR A 143 -7.06 4.75 -6.04
C THR A 143 -7.56 5.61 -4.87
N LEU A 144 -8.36 6.62 -5.17
CA LEU A 144 -9.11 7.42 -4.18
C LEU A 144 -10.56 6.94 -4.01
N LYS A 145 -11.02 6.11 -4.95
CA LYS A 145 -12.37 5.55 -4.98
C LYS A 145 -12.37 4.22 -5.73
N LYS A 146 -13.46 3.46 -5.56
CA LYS A 146 -13.77 2.28 -6.37
C LYS A 146 -13.73 2.61 -7.87
N ALA A 147 -13.03 1.79 -8.66
CA ALA A 147 -12.72 2.05 -10.07
C ALA A 147 -12.83 0.80 -10.96
N GLU A 148 -14.00 0.14 -10.97
CA GLU A 148 -14.25 -1.12 -11.71
C GLU A 148 -13.95 -1.04 -13.22
N HIS A 149 -14.02 0.15 -13.83
CA HIS A 149 -13.72 0.33 -15.25
C HIS A 149 -12.24 0.08 -15.62
N LEU A 150 -11.35 0.01 -14.61
CA LEU A 150 -9.93 -0.33 -14.72
C LEU A 150 -9.66 -1.84 -14.58
N ASP A 151 -10.66 -2.60 -14.12
CA ASP A 151 -10.52 -4.05 -13.98
C ASP A 151 -10.24 -4.71 -15.32
N PHE A 152 -9.40 -5.75 -15.31
CA PHE A 152 -8.91 -6.46 -16.51
C PHE A 152 -8.06 -5.62 -17.48
N LYS A 153 -7.73 -4.38 -17.12
CA LYS A 153 -6.89 -3.48 -17.93
C LYS A 153 -5.63 -3.05 -17.20
N HIS A 154 -5.69 -2.96 -15.88
CA HIS A 154 -4.57 -2.57 -15.02
C HIS A 154 -4.34 -3.64 -13.96
N VAL A 155 -3.08 -4.00 -13.76
CA VAL A 155 -2.67 -4.98 -12.75
C VAL A 155 -2.66 -4.30 -11.39
N ALA A 156 -3.62 -4.64 -10.54
CA ALA A 156 -3.62 -4.22 -9.13
C ALA A 156 -2.68 -5.12 -8.33
N PHE A 157 -1.72 -4.51 -7.62
CA PHE A 157 -0.57 -5.21 -7.07
C PHE A 157 -0.27 -4.94 -5.60
N GLY A 158 -1.09 -4.11 -4.93
CA GLY A 158 -0.91 -3.84 -3.52
C GLY A 158 -2.00 -2.93 -2.96
N PHE A 159 -1.86 -2.58 -1.70
CA PHE A 159 -2.73 -1.60 -1.03
C PHE A 159 -1.98 -0.74 -0.03
N VAL A 160 -2.54 0.44 0.24
CA VAL A 160 -2.10 1.36 1.30
C VAL A 160 -2.49 0.75 2.64
N LYS A 161 -1.49 0.30 3.39
CA LYS A 161 -1.61 -0.30 4.73
C LYS A 161 -1.69 0.77 5.82
N ASP A 162 -0.99 1.90 5.63
CA ASP A 162 -1.05 3.07 6.50
C ASP A 162 -0.78 4.35 5.70
N GLY A 163 -1.24 5.51 6.19
CA GLY A 163 -1.07 6.80 5.52
C GLY A 163 -2.10 7.12 4.42
N MET A 164 -3.31 6.54 4.50
CA MET A 164 -4.38 6.84 3.54
C MET A 164 -4.89 8.29 3.65
N ASP A 165 -4.75 8.92 4.82
CA ASP A 165 -4.96 10.36 5.02
C ASP A 165 -4.00 11.22 4.19
N VAL A 166 -2.71 10.84 4.11
CA VAL A 166 -1.73 11.50 3.23
C VAL A 166 -2.15 11.36 1.76
N VAL A 167 -2.58 10.16 1.34
CA VAL A 167 -3.08 9.94 -0.03
C VAL A 167 -4.31 10.80 -0.34
N ARG A 168 -5.25 10.95 0.62
CA ARG A 168 -6.42 11.82 0.44
C ARG A 168 -6.03 13.28 0.32
N ARG A 169 -5.08 13.76 1.14
CA ARG A 169 -4.54 15.12 1.05
C ARG A 169 -3.90 15.38 -0.31
N ILE A 170 -3.11 14.43 -0.83
CA ILE A 170 -2.57 14.49 -2.21
C ILE A 170 -3.73 14.59 -3.22
N GLY A 171 -4.79 13.80 -3.03
CA GLY A 171 -5.98 13.80 -3.89
C GLY A 171 -6.71 15.14 -3.97
N GLU A 172 -6.73 15.92 -2.89
CA GLU A 172 -7.34 17.25 -2.82
C GLU A 172 -6.59 18.30 -3.65
N LEU A 173 -5.30 18.07 -3.92
CA LEU A 173 -4.44 18.92 -4.74
C LEU A 173 -4.55 18.62 -6.25
N GLY A 174 -5.40 17.65 -6.62
CA GLY A 174 -5.65 17.30 -8.00
C GLY A 174 -6.56 18.27 -8.73
N THR A 175 -6.56 18.19 -10.06
CA THR A 175 -7.49 18.94 -10.91
C THR A 175 -8.23 18.00 -11.85
N LYS A 176 -9.28 18.50 -12.51
CA LYS A 176 -10.04 17.71 -13.51
C LYS A 176 -9.16 17.26 -14.68
N ASP A 177 -8.20 18.08 -15.07
CA ASP A 177 -7.26 17.78 -16.15
C ASP A 177 -6.06 16.93 -15.67
N GLY A 178 -6.01 16.63 -14.37
CA GLY A 178 -5.02 15.79 -13.75
C GLY A 178 -3.77 16.53 -13.30
N LYS A 179 -3.51 17.77 -13.73
CA LYS A 179 -2.32 18.51 -13.28
C LYS A 179 -2.48 18.94 -11.81
N PRO A 180 -1.58 18.56 -10.90
CA PRO A 180 -1.65 19.00 -9.50
C PRO A 180 -1.44 20.51 -9.35
N THR A 181 -2.01 21.09 -8.29
CA THR A 181 -1.82 22.51 -7.95
C THR A 181 -0.48 22.82 -7.30
N GLU A 182 0.11 21.82 -6.63
CA GLU A 182 1.38 21.89 -5.90
C GLU A 182 2.29 20.76 -6.39
N THR A 183 3.57 20.77 -6.02
CA THR A 183 4.51 19.70 -6.38
C THR A 183 4.52 18.64 -5.28
N ILE A 184 4.03 17.44 -5.60
CA ILE A 184 4.03 16.29 -4.68
C ILE A 184 5.19 15.37 -5.04
N THR A 185 6.21 15.32 -4.18
CA THR A 185 7.45 14.57 -4.39
C THR A 185 7.55 13.40 -3.41
N ILE A 186 8.05 12.27 -3.90
CA ILE A 186 8.49 11.15 -3.05
C ILE A 186 9.88 11.50 -2.54
N SER A 187 9.97 12.15 -1.38
CA SER A 187 11.25 12.65 -0.85
C SER A 187 12.18 11.52 -0.44
N ASP A 188 11.62 10.44 0.12
CA ASP A 188 12.34 9.22 0.45
C ASP A 188 11.44 7.99 0.25
N CYS A 189 12.05 6.83 0.01
CA CYS A 189 11.31 5.59 -0.19
C CYS A 189 12.20 4.37 0.07
N GLY A 190 11.56 3.24 0.36
CA GLY A 190 12.29 1.99 0.60
C GLY A 190 11.40 0.84 1.00
N GLN A 191 12.04 -0.25 1.40
CA GLN A 191 11.39 -1.44 1.94
C GLN A 191 11.48 -1.45 3.47
N ILE A 192 10.38 -1.81 4.13
CA ILE A 192 10.32 -2.05 5.57
C ILE A 192 10.60 -3.54 5.81
N PHE A 193 11.68 -3.82 6.54
CA PHE A 193 11.93 -5.16 7.08
C PHE A 193 11.28 -5.24 8.44
N LEU A 194 10.15 -5.95 8.52
CA LEU A 194 9.55 -6.27 9.81
C LEU A 194 10.50 -7.22 10.54
N SER A 195 11.27 -6.71 11.51
CA SER A 195 11.99 -7.58 12.42
C SER A 195 10.96 -8.25 13.33
N CYS A 196 10.86 -9.58 13.24
CA CYS A 196 10.21 -10.39 14.25
C CYS A 196 11.04 -10.26 15.55
N SER A 197 10.74 -9.24 16.34
CA SER A 197 11.38 -9.01 17.63
C SER A 197 10.39 -8.35 18.59
N MET A 198 9.18 -8.91 18.69
CA MET A 198 8.19 -8.50 19.68
C MET A 198 7.35 -9.65 20.25
N PHE A 199 7.87 -10.89 20.21
CA PHE A 199 7.24 -12.04 20.90
C PHE A 199 7.99 -12.51 22.16
N GLU A 200 9.12 -11.89 22.54
CA GLU A 200 9.86 -12.27 23.75
C GLU A 200 9.77 -11.29 24.94
N ILE A 201 8.97 -10.21 24.85
CA ILE A 201 8.85 -9.26 25.97
C ILE A 201 7.38 -9.00 26.25
N VAL A 202 6.71 -9.91 26.98
CA VAL A 202 5.84 -9.65 28.16
C VAL A 202 5.35 -11.02 28.69
N PHE A 203 6.18 -11.73 29.45
CA PHE A 203 5.71 -12.58 30.56
C PHE A 203 6.87 -12.78 31.56
N PRO A 204 7.17 -11.80 32.44
CA PRO A 204 7.79 -12.11 33.71
C PRO A 204 6.69 -12.37 34.75
N GLU A 205 6.86 -13.45 35.52
CA GLU A 205 6.14 -13.77 36.76
C GLU A 205 4.68 -14.24 36.66
N LEU A 206 4.49 -15.52 36.29
CA LEU A 206 3.39 -16.31 36.87
C LEU A 206 3.74 -17.80 36.98
N LEU A 207 4.86 -18.11 37.63
CA LEU A 207 5.22 -19.48 38.03
C LEU A 207 5.75 -19.57 39.47
N LEU A 208 5.13 -18.85 40.41
CA LEU A 208 5.32 -19.09 41.84
C LEU A 208 4.02 -18.87 42.64
N ASN A 209 2.94 -19.59 42.33
CA ASN A 209 1.91 -19.84 43.36
C ASN A 209 0.94 -20.99 43.04
N GLN A 210 1.43 -22.23 42.99
CA GLN A 210 0.60 -23.44 43.14
C GLN A 210 1.46 -24.48 43.86
N GLY A 211 1.42 -24.49 45.19
CA GLY A 211 2.27 -25.38 45.98
C GLY A 211 1.88 -25.50 47.44
N SER A 212 0.59 -25.47 47.76
CA SER A 212 0.11 -25.99 49.04
C SER A 212 -1.16 -26.79 48.80
N VAL A 213 -1.14 -28.07 49.23
CA VAL A 213 -2.20 -28.81 49.93
C VAL A 213 -1.96 -30.33 49.79
N LEU A 214 -1.55 -30.92 50.92
CA LEU A 214 -1.89 -32.24 51.49
C LEU A 214 -1.60 -33.55 50.72
N ARG A 215 -0.70 -34.36 51.31
CA ARG A 215 -0.87 -35.83 51.40
C ARG A 215 -0.61 -36.31 52.82
N THR A 216 -1.66 -36.83 53.45
CA THR A 216 -1.63 -37.64 54.67
C THR A 216 -1.69 -39.14 54.33
N SER A 217 -1.07 -39.94 55.20
CA SER A 217 -1.13 -41.40 55.43
C SER A 217 -0.55 -42.35 54.37
N ARG A 218 0.53 -43.06 54.72
CA ARG A 218 0.47 -44.34 55.45
C ARG A 218 1.61 -44.41 56.46
#